data_AF-A0AAV1WPK8-F1
#
_entry.id   AF-A0AAV1WPK8-F1
#
_cell.length_a   1.000
_cell.length_b   1.000
_cell.length_c   1.000
_cell.angle_alpha   90.00
_cell.angle_beta   90.00
_cell.angle_gamma   90.00
#
_symmetry.space_group_name_H-M   'P 1'
#
loop_
_entity.id
_entity.type
_entity.pdbx_description
1 polymer ?
#
loop_
_entity_poly.entity_id
_entity_poly.type
_entity_poly.pdbx_seq_one_letter_code
_entity_poly.pdbx_strand_id
1 'polypeptide(L)'
;MPGGDDAQRKKRLVIISVSTFLLVAMVIGVAVSITFTKNVSIDEEDPKDNNKSHLSSTVKAVKTLCHPTDYKKECEESLTKEAGNTTDARKLIEIAFQITIKRIGDGLEKANILHEVEKEPRAKEALVTCKQLMDLSIEEFKRSIERLGKFDLNNLDNILTSLKVWLSGAVTYQETCLDAFENTTSDAGNKMKEVLQTAMHMSSNGLAIINELSKTFTSFHITKPVSRRLLQDADDLPVLGHDNDVDEFPEWVEDHVGVRRLLKMNSRKFMAHAIVAKDGSGNFTTITDALKNVPKKNQKPFIIWIKEGVYNEFVEVSRSMTHVVFVGDGSKKTRITGSKNFIDGINTYNTASVGMYQPSGIVIQGGAIVSDPNYYPVRFDNKAYLARPWKNFSRTIFLDTYIGDLIQPEGYMPWQTDKGLPTNTETCFYAEVNNRGPGSDLAKRVKWQGVKNLTPQIATDFYPSRFFHGDDWIRVTNIPYSSGKNPSKH
;
A
#
# COMPACT_ATOMS: atom_id res chain seq x y z
N MET A 1 -5.38 -14.53 60.17
CA MET A 1 -5.59 -13.33 59.33
C MET A 1 -4.37 -13.11 58.44
N PRO A 2 -4.43 -13.39 57.13
CA PRO A 2 -3.46 -12.88 56.17
C PRO A 2 -4.19 -12.04 55.10
N GLY A 3 -4.04 -10.72 55.14
CA GLY A 3 -4.67 -9.81 54.16
C GLY A 3 -3.91 -8.51 53.91
N GLY A 4 -2.73 -8.34 54.51
CA GLY A 4 -1.94 -7.11 54.41
C GLY A 4 -0.99 -7.08 53.21
N ASP A 5 -0.38 -8.21 52.85
CA ASP A 5 0.71 -8.25 51.87
C ASP A 5 0.25 -8.11 50.40
N ASP A 6 -0.95 -8.60 50.07
CA ASP A 6 -1.46 -8.55 48.69
C ASP A 6 -1.86 -7.14 48.25
N ALA A 7 -2.35 -6.31 49.18
CA ALA A 7 -2.71 -4.92 48.88
C ALA A 7 -1.47 -4.06 48.62
N GLN A 8 -0.38 -4.32 49.34
CA GLN A 8 0.89 -3.60 49.21
C GLN A 8 1.64 -4.04 47.94
N ARG A 9 1.55 -5.33 47.57
CA ARG A 9 2.09 -5.87 46.31
C ARG A 9 1.34 -5.35 45.08
N LYS A 10 -0.01 -5.25 45.12
CA LYS A 10 -0.81 -4.63 44.05
C LYS A 10 -0.52 -3.13 43.91
N LYS A 11 -0.38 -2.39 45.01
CA LYS A 11 0.04 -0.97 44.95
C LYS A 11 1.43 -0.81 44.35
N ARG A 12 2.41 -1.67 44.70
CA ARG A 12 3.75 -1.65 44.07
C ARG A 12 3.68 -1.99 42.58
N LEU A 13 2.89 -2.97 42.16
CA LEU A 13 2.74 -3.33 40.75
C LEU A 13 2.06 -2.22 39.92
N VAL A 14 1.05 -1.54 40.49
CA VAL A 14 0.40 -0.38 39.84
C VAL A 14 1.36 0.82 39.78
N ILE A 15 2.12 1.09 40.83
CA ILE A 15 3.13 2.17 40.82
C ILE A 15 4.23 1.86 39.81
N ILE A 16 4.71 0.62 39.72
CA ILE A 16 5.71 0.21 38.73
C ILE A 16 5.12 0.30 37.31
N SER A 17 3.90 -0.20 37.08
CA SER A 17 3.20 -0.08 35.80
C SER A 17 3.03 1.37 35.34
N VAL A 18 2.55 2.24 36.23
CA VAL A 18 2.34 3.68 35.93
C VAL A 18 3.68 4.41 35.76
N SER A 19 4.71 4.08 36.54
CA SER A 19 6.04 4.69 36.42
C SER A 19 6.76 4.25 35.15
N THR A 20 6.59 2.99 34.73
CA THR A 20 7.16 2.47 33.48
C THR A 20 6.44 3.06 32.27
N PHE A 21 5.11 3.23 32.35
CA PHE A 21 4.33 3.87 31.30
C PHE A 21 4.65 5.37 31.17
N LEU A 22 4.83 6.08 32.29
CA LEU A 22 5.28 7.48 32.30
C LEU A 22 6.71 7.64 31.80
N LEU A 23 7.61 6.70 32.12
CA LEU A 23 8.99 6.70 31.60
C LEU A 23 9.03 6.40 30.10
N VAL A 24 8.23 5.47 29.58
CA VAL A 24 8.16 5.19 28.14
C VAL A 24 7.51 6.36 27.38
N ALA A 25 6.47 6.99 27.93
CA ALA A 25 5.87 8.20 27.35
C ALA A 25 6.82 9.40 27.37
N MET A 26 7.62 9.57 28.44
CA MET A 26 8.70 10.56 28.48
C MET A 26 9.81 10.23 27.50
N VAL A 27 10.25 8.98 27.39
CA VAL A 27 11.34 8.59 26.47
C VAL A 27 10.89 8.74 25.01
N ILE A 28 9.62 8.48 24.68
CA ILE A 28 9.08 8.77 23.34
C ILE A 28 8.91 10.28 23.15
N GLY A 29 8.38 11.01 24.13
CA GLY A 29 8.23 12.47 24.06
C GLY A 29 9.59 13.19 23.93
N VAL A 30 10.61 12.69 24.62
CA VAL A 30 11.99 13.19 24.60
C VAL A 30 12.75 12.68 23.38
N ALA A 31 12.57 11.43 22.91
CA ALA A 31 13.18 10.97 21.67
C ALA A 31 12.58 11.70 20.47
N VAL A 32 11.25 11.89 20.41
CA VAL A 32 10.61 12.67 19.36
C VAL A 32 11.00 14.16 19.47
N SER A 33 11.04 14.74 20.67
CA SER A 33 11.47 16.15 20.84
C SER A 33 12.96 16.36 20.53
N ILE A 34 13.86 15.51 21.05
CA ILE A 34 15.32 15.62 20.87
C ILE A 34 15.73 15.34 19.42
N THR A 35 15.04 14.41 18.72
CA THR A 35 15.34 14.09 17.32
C THR A 35 15.03 15.27 16.39
N PHE A 36 14.04 16.09 16.74
CA PHE A 36 13.66 17.24 15.94
C PHE A 36 14.34 18.56 16.34
N THR A 37 14.85 18.69 17.57
CA THR A 37 15.54 19.92 18.02
C THR A 37 17.00 20.06 17.55
N LYS A 38 17.58 19.10 16.81
CA LYS A 38 19.01 19.14 16.48
C LYS A 38 19.42 20.13 15.38
N ASN A 39 18.49 20.83 14.71
CA ASN A 39 18.80 21.74 13.59
C ASN A 39 18.19 23.16 13.71
N VAL A 40 17.90 23.66 14.92
CA VAL A 40 17.39 25.03 15.08
C VAL A 40 18.23 25.79 16.11
N SER A 41 18.86 26.89 15.68
CA SER A 41 19.54 27.87 16.51
C SER A 41 18.55 28.46 17.52
N ILE A 42 18.95 28.49 18.79
CA ILE A 42 18.15 29.00 19.92
C ILE A 42 18.43 30.49 20.07
N ASP A 43 17.40 31.32 19.94
CA ASP A 43 17.35 32.64 20.58
C ASP A 43 16.52 32.50 21.87
N GLU A 44 17.09 32.93 23.00
CA GLU A 44 16.48 32.92 24.32
C GLU A 44 15.53 34.11 24.49
N GLU A 45 14.28 33.87 24.91
CA GLU A 45 13.42 34.93 25.49
C GLU A 45 12.57 34.45 26.68
N ASP A 46 12.31 35.45 27.53
CA ASP A 46 11.95 35.52 28.96
C ASP A 46 10.61 34.86 29.37
N PRO A 47 10.47 34.27 30.59
CA PRO A 47 9.33 33.42 30.94
C PRO A 47 8.28 34.19 31.74
N LYS A 48 7.25 34.72 31.06
CA LYS A 48 5.96 35.03 31.69
C LYS A 48 4.80 34.76 30.72
N ASP A 49 3.87 33.88 31.16
CA ASP A 49 2.51 33.61 30.65
C ASP A 49 2.28 32.21 30.01
N ASN A 50 1.66 31.31 30.78
CA ASN A 50 1.52 29.86 30.49
C ASN A 50 0.59 29.52 29.31
N ASN A 51 -0.27 30.44 28.86
CA ASN A 51 -1.14 30.21 27.70
C ASN A 51 -0.50 30.60 26.36
N LYS A 52 0.46 31.54 26.35
CA LYS A 52 1.24 31.88 25.14
C LYS A 52 2.37 30.89 24.88
N SER A 53 2.96 30.32 25.93
CA SER A 53 4.06 29.35 25.82
C SER A 53 3.60 28.03 25.17
N HIS A 54 2.37 27.57 25.45
CA HIS A 54 1.83 26.32 24.92
C HIS A 54 1.38 26.42 23.44
N LEU A 55 0.95 27.61 23.01
CA LEU A 55 0.67 27.89 21.60
C LEU A 55 1.98 27.92 20.80
N SER A 56 3.04 28.50 21.37
CA SER A 56 4.39 28.52 20.76
C SER A 56 4.99 27.11 20.62
N SER A 57 4.84 26.23 21.62
CA SER A 57 5.34 24.84 21.55
C SER A 57 4.57 24.00 20.53
N THR A 58 3.25 24.15 20.44
CA THR A 58 2.42 23.47 19.44
C THR A 58 2.80 23.89 18.02
N VAL A 59 2.99 25.18 17.77
CA VAL A 59 3.46 25.70 16.48
C VAL A 59 4.83 25.13 16.12
N LYS A 60 5.76 25.04 17.08
CA LYS A 60 7.07 24.40 16.85
C LYS A 60 6.93 22.93 16.49
N ALA A 61 6.06 22.18 17.16
CA ALA A 61 5.80 20.76 16.86
C ALA A 61 5.18 20.58 15.46
N VAL A 62 4.27 21.46 15.05
CA VAL A 62 3.67 21.44 13.71
C VAL A 62 4.70 21.73 12.62
N LYS A 63 5.49 22.80 12.76
CA LYS A 63 6.57 23.14 11.80
C LYS A 63 7.55 22.00 11.61
N THR A 64 7.90 21.40 12.72
CA THR A 64 8.76 20.23 12.80
C THR A 64 8.18 19.04 12.01
N LEU A 65 6.91 18.70 12.27
CA LEU A 65 6.23 17.61 11.58
C LEU A 65 6.08 17.87 10.08
N CYS A 66 5.81 19.13 9.69
CA CYS A 66 5.64 19.55 8.31
C CYS A 66 6.95 19.77 7.54
N HIS A 67 8.09 19.76 8.22
CA HIS A 67 9.39 20.01 7.60
C HIS A 67 9.73 19.11 6.39
N PRO A 68 9.47 17.79 6.39
CA PRO A 68 9.81 16.91 5.27
C PRO A 68 8.79 16.95 4.12
N THR A 69 7.76 17.79 4.20
CA THR A 69 6.64 17.80 3.24
C THR A 69 6.91 18.70 2.04
N ASP A 70 6.30 18.38 0.89
CA ASP A 70 6.41 19.19 -0.33
C ASP A 70 5.55 20.45 -0.23
N TYR A 71 4.38 20.38 0.40
CA TYR A 71 3.45 21.50 0.59
C TYR A 71 3.48 21.99 2.05
N LYS A 72 4.65 22.51 2.46
CA LYS A 72 4.93 22.87 3.87
C LYS A 72 3.97 23.91 4.43
N LYS A 73 3.71 24.96 3.67
CA LYS A 73 2.84 26.07 4.11
C LYS A 73 1.42 25.56 4.37
N GLU A 74 0.86 24.82 3.44
CA GLU A 74 -0.48 24.22 3.57
C GLU A 74 -0.54 23.21 4.72
N CYS A 75 0.54 22.43 4.94
CA CYS A 75 0.66 21.54 6.09
C CYS A 75 0.56 22.32 7.40
N GLU A 76 1.40 23.34 7.57
CA GLU A 76 1.49 24.15 8.78
C GLU A 76 0.19 24.91 9.06
N GLU A 77 -0.38 25.56 8.04
CA GLU A 77 -1.62 26.32 8.19
C GLU A 77 -2.82 25.44 8.51
N SER A 78 -2.89 24.24 7.92
CA SER A 78 -4.01 23.32 8.15
C SER A 78 -3.93 22.71 9.54
N LEU A 79 -2.73 22.28 9.96
CA LEU A 79 -2.55 21.67 11.27
C LEU A 79 -2.65 22.68 12.41
N THR A 80 -2.08 23.88 12.27
CA THR A 80 -2.13 24.89 13.34
C THR A 80 -3.57 25.30 13.69
N LYS A 81 -4.50 25.24 12.72
CA LYS A 81 -5.92 25.54 12.94
C LYS A 81 -6.66 24.49 13.78
N GLU A 82 -6.27 23.22 13.69
CA GLU A 82 -7.01 22.10 14.32
C GLU A 82 -6.21 21.34 15.38
N ALA A 83 -4.89 21.58 15.52
CA ALA A 83 -4.03 20.92 16.49
C ALA A 83 -4.36 21.26 17.95
N GLY A 84 -5.05 22.38 18.20
CA GLY A 84 -5.29 22.88 19.55
C GLY A 84 -3.97 23.13 20.28
N ASN A 85 -3.77 22.46 21.42
CA ASN A 85 -2.57 22.56 22.25
C ASN A 85 -1.70 21.29 22.23
N THR A 86 -1.93 20.34 21.30
CA THR A 86 -1.16 19.08 21.33
C THR A 86 0.23 19.23 20.71
N THR A 87 1.24 18.69 21.38
CA THR A 87 2.59 18.53 20.84
C THR A 87 2.90 17.06 20.50
N ASP A 88 1.95 16.15 20.70
CA ASP A 88 2.11 14.72 20.42
C ASP A 88 2.09 14.47 18.91
N ALA A 89 3.20 13.97 18.36
CA ALA A 89 3.35 13.74 16.93
C ALA A 89 2.33 12.76 16.35
N ARG A 90 1.98 11.68 17.09
CA ARG A 90 0.97 10.72 16.64
C ARG A 90 -0.40 11.37 16.57
N LYS A 91 -0.76 12.19 17.56
CA LYS A 91 -2.01 12.93 17.56
C LYS A 91 -2.06 13.96 16.44
N LEU A 92 -0.95 14.66 16.17
CA LEU A 92 -0.85 15.59 15.04
C LEU A 92 -1.03 14.89 13.69
N ILE A 93 -0.48 13.67 13.52
CA ILE A 93 -0.68 12.86 12.31
C ILE A 93 -2.15 12.42 12.18
N GLU A 94 -2.76 11.98 13.28
CA GLU A 94 -4.19 11.62 13.30
C GLU A 94 -5.08 12.80 12.88
N ILE A 95 -4.78 14.00 13.42
CA ILE A 95 -5.45 15.25 13.05
C ILE A 95 -5.22 15.58 11.57
N ALA A 96 -3.98 15.43 11.06
CA ALA A 96 -3.68 15.63 9.63
C ALA A 96 -4.56 14.74 8.74
N PHE A 97 -4.71 13.47 9.10
CA PHE A 97 -5.54 12.52 8.35
C PHE A 97 -7.03 12.85 8.46
N GLN A 98 -7.50 13.30 9.63
CA GLN A 98 -8.89 13.75 9.81
C GLN A 98 -9.21 15.00 8.98
N ILE A 99 -8.32 15.99 8.96
CA ILE A 99 -8.44 17.18 8.09
C ILE A 99 -8.53 16.73 6.62
N THR A 100 -7.69 15.78 6.23
CA THR A 100 -7.66 15.28 4.84
C THR A 100 -8.95 14.59 4.47
N ILE A 101 -9.47 13.69 5.32
CA ILE A 101 -10.78 13.03 5.13
C ILE A 101 -11.89 14.08 4.96
N LYS A 102 -11.92 15.10 5.83
CA LYS A 102 -12.92 16.16 5.78
C LYS A 102 -12.87 16.91 4.44
N ARG A 103 -11.67 17.28 3.98
CA ARG A 103 -11.48 17.97 2.68
C ARG A 103 -11.92 17.11 1.49
N ILE A 104 -11.65 15.80 1.52
CA ILE A 104 -12.14 14.88 0.48
C ILE A 104 -13.68 14.81 0.54
N GLY A 105 -14.27 14.74 1.73
CA GLY A 105 -15.72 14.77 1.95
C GLY A 105 -16.39 16.04 1.40
N ASP A 106 -15.85 17.21 1.71
CA ASP A 106 -16.31 18.48 1.15
C ASP A 106 -16.23 18.49 -0.39
N GLY A 107 -15.21 17.82 -0.94
CA GLY A 107 -15.06 17.64 -2.37
C GLY A 107 -16.09 16.71 -3.00
N LEU A 108 -16.48 15.64 -2.31
CA LEU A 108 -17.55 14.73 -2.70
C LEU A 108 -18.91 15.43 -2.75
N GLU A 109 -19.22 16.30 -1.79
CA GLU A 109 -20.46 17.09 -1.81
C GLU A 109 -20.53 17.98 -3.05
N LYS A 110 -19.43 18.65 -3.39
CA LYS A 110 -19.33 19.44 -4.63
C LYS A 110 -19.43 18.57 -5.89
N ALA A 111 -18.83 17.38 -5.89
CA ALA A 111 -18.97 16.42 -6.99
C ALA A 111 -20.42 15.98 -7.19
N ASN A 112 -21.21 15.85 -6.11
CA ASN A 112 -22.64 15.55 -6.19
C ASN A 112 -23.40 16.67 -6.90
N ILE A 113 -23.17 17.91 -6.50
CA ILE A 113 -23.79 19.09 -7.12
C ILE A 113 -23.42 19.17 -8.61
N LEU A 114 -22.14 19.00 -8.94
CA LEU A 114 -21.66 19.03 -10.33
C LEU A 114 -22.33 17.93 -11.17
N HIS A 115 -22.49 16.74 -10.62
CA HIS A 115 -23.11 15.61 -11.33
C HIS A 115 -24.58 15.87 -11.71
N GLU A 116 -25.34 16.57 -10.87
CA GLU A 116 -26.75 16.89 -11.14
C GLU A 116 -26.92 17.87 -12.29
N VAL A 117 -26.00 18.84 -12.42
CA VAL A 117 -26.07 19.90 -13.43
C VAL A 117 -25.29 19.60 -14.70
N GLU A 118 -24.41 18.60 -14.67
CA GLU A 118 -23.62 18.19 -15.83
C GLU A 118 -24.54 17.67 -16.94
N LYS A 119 -24.13 17.88 -18.20
CA LYS A 119 -24.88 17.46 -19.40
C LYS A 119 -24.09 16.50 -20.27
N GLU A 120 -22.76 16.61 -20.27
CA GLU A 120 -21.88 15.72 -21.02
C GLU A 120 -21.88 14.32 -20.40
N PRO A 121 -22.28 13.26 -21.14
CA PRO A 121 -22.34 11.90 -20.59
C PRO A 121 -21.01 11.40 -20.04
N ARG A 122 -19.90 11.70 -20.72
CA ARG A 122 -18.55 11.30 -20.29
C ARG A 122 -18.14 11.99 -19.00
N ALA A 123 -18.46 13.27 -18.84
CA ALA A 123 -18.18 13.98 -17.60
C ALA A 123 -19.06 13.50 -16.44
N LYS A 124 -20.31 13.08 -16.71
CA LYS A 124 -21.14 12.40 -15.70
C LYS A 124 -20.53 11.09 -15.23
N GLU A 125 -20.12 10.23 -16.16
CA GLU A 125 -19.46 8.95 -15.82
C GLU A 125 -18.15 9.19 -15.04
N ALA A 126 -17.39 10.21 -15.43
CA ALA A 126 -16.19 10.63 -14.73
C ALA A 126 -16.47 11.08 -13.29
N LEU A 127 -17.56 11.82 -13.06
CA LEU A 127 -18.01 12.21 -11.72
C LEU A 127 -18.43 11.00 -10.88
N VAL A 128 -19.12 10.02 -11.46
CA VAL A 128 -19.46 8.77 -10.76
C VAL A 128 -18.20 8.00 -10.36
N THR A 129 -17.28 7.82 -11.31
CA THR A 129 -15.98 7.15 -11.08
C THR A 129 -15.17 7.89 -10.01
N CYS A 130 -15.11 9.23 -10.09
CA CYS A 130 -14.39 10.04 -9.12
C CYS A 130 -14.96 9.88 -7.70
N LYS A 131 -16.29 9.87 -7.55
CA LYS A 131 -16.93 9.65 -6.23
C LYS A 131 -16.52 8.31 -5.62
N GLN A 132 -16.58 7.23 -6.41
CA GLN A 132 -16.15 5.91 -5.98
C GLN A 132 -14.69 5.91 -5.52
N LEU A 133 -13.80 6.55 -6.27
CA LEU A 133 -12.39 6.65 -5.94
C LEU A 133 -12.15 7.50 -4.68
N MET A 134 -12.94 8.55 -4.46
CA MET A 134 -12.82 9.40 -3.27
C MET A 134 -13.28 8.65 -2.01
N ASP A 135 -14.34 7.85 -2.10
CA ASP A 135 -14.78 6.98 -1.01
C ASP A 135 -13.67 5.98 -0.62
N LEU A 136 -13.02 5.35 -1.62
CA LEU A 136 -11.87 4.48 -1.39
C LEU A 136 -10.69 5.23 -0.74
N SER A 137 -10.41 6.46 -1.16
CA SER A 137 -9.37 7.32 -0.56
C SER A 137 -9.67 7.61 0.92
N ILE A 138 -10.92 7.97 1.26
CA ILE A 138 -11.36 8.18 2.64
C ILE A 138 -11.17 6.91 3.48
N GLU A 139 -11.51 5.74 2.94
CA GLU A 139 -11.34 4.47 3.63
C GLU A 139 -9.87 4.17 3.96
N GLU A 140 -8.93 4.46 3.05
CA GLU A 140 -7.49 4.29 3.32
C GLU A 140 -7.02 5.17 4.48
N PHE A 141 -7.50 6.41 4.56
CA PHE A 141 -7.20 7.29 5.70
C PHE A 141 -7.83 6.79 7.00
N LYS A 142 -9.09 6.33 6.97
CA LYS A 142 -9.75 5.74 8.15
C LYS A 142 -8.99 4.52 8.66
N ARG A 143 -8.57 3.64 7.74
CA ARG A 143 -7.75 2.46 8.04
C ARG A 143 -6.40 2.85 8.64
N SER A 144 -5.79 3.91 8.12
CA SER A 144 -4.55 4.48 8.64
C SER A 144 -4.70 4.99 10.07
N ILE A 145 -5.77 5.73 10.37
CA ILE A 145 -6.09 6.20 11.72
C ILE A 145 -6.30 5.02 12.68
N GLU A 146 -7.06 4.00 12.30
CA GLU A 146 -7.30 2.82 13.14
C GLU A 146 -6.00 2.10 13.50
N ARG A 147 -5.10 1.94 12.52
CA ARG A 147 -3.80 1.27 12.74
C ARG A 147 -2.87 2.09 13.62
N LEU A 148 -2.89 3.43 13.52
CA LEU A 148 -2.15 4.31 14.43
C LEU A 148 -2.67 4.26 15.87
N GLY A 149 -3.97 3.98 16.06
CA GLY A 149 -4.58 3.79 17.38
C GLY A 149 -4.06 2.55 18.11
N LYS A 150 -3.80 1.46 17.37
CA LYS A 150 -3.29 0.16 17.90
C LYS A 150 -1.76 0.15 18.02
N PHE A 151 -1.17 1.25 18.48
CA PHE A 151 0.28 1.43 18.50
C PHE A 151 0.98 0.39 19.38
N ASP A 152 1.91 -0.35 18.77
CA ASP A 152 2.84 -1.26 19.42
C ASP A 152 4.24 -1.01 18.87
N LEU A 153 5.19 -0.71 19.75
CA LEU A 153 6.60 -0.46 19.39
C LEU A 153 7.23 -1.67 18.71
N ASN A 154 6.85 -2.89 19.09
CA ASN A 154 7.37 -4.12 18.51
C ASN A 154 6.89 -4.33 17.07
N ASN A 155 5.77 -3.68 16.70
CA ASN A 155 5.14 -3.80 15.39
C ASN A 155 5.21 -2.51 14.57
N LEU A 156 6.06 -1.55 14.99
CA LEU A 156 6.07 -0.20 14.44
C LEU A 156 6.49 -0.19 12.96
N ASP A 157 7.42 -1.04 12.56
CA ASP A 157 7.84 -1.15 11.15
C ASP A 157 6.67 -1.59 10.25
N ASN A 158 5.94 -2.64 10.64
CA ASN A 158 4.75 -3.10 9.90
C ASN A 158 3.62 -2.05 9.91
N ILE A 159 3.46 -1.30 11.02
CA ILE A 159 2.51 -0.17 11.08
C ILE A 159 2.90 0.88 10.03
N LEU A 160 4.14 1.35 10.03
CA LEU A 160 4.62 2.37 9.11
C LEU A 160 4.57 1.90 7.64
N THR A 161 4.90 0.64 7.37
CA THR A 161 4.77 0.03 6.04
C THR A 161 3.30 -0.01 5.58
N SER A 162 2.38 -0.42 6.46
CA SER A 162 0.94 -0.42 6.15
C SER A 162 0.44 1.00 5.84
N LEU A 163 0.82 1.99 6.65
CA LEU A 163 0.47 3.40 6.44
C LEU A 163 1.01 3.92 5.11
N LYS A 164 2.26 3.61 4.76
CA LYS A 164 2.83 3.97 3.44
C LYS A 164 1.99 3.42 2.30
N VAL A 165 1.58 2.15 2.37
CA VAL A 165 0.76 1.50 1.35
C VAL A 165 -0.60 2.19 1.21
N TRP A 166 -1.33 2.36 2.31
CA TRP A 166 -2.68 2.95 2.27
C TRP A 166 -2.66 4.43 1.84
N LEU A 167 -1.70 5.21 2.33
CA LEU A 167 -1.58 6.64 1.95
C LEU A 167 -1.14 6.82 0.50
N SER A 168 -0.19 6.02 0.01
CA SER A 168 0.14 6.00 -1.43
C SER A 168 -1.10 5.68 -2.26
N GLY A 169 -1.97 4.84 -1.69
CA GLY A 169 -3.24 4.52 -2.28
C GLY A 169 -4.26 5.61 -2.35
N ALA A 170 -4.45 6.29 -1.23
CA ALA A 170 -5.32 7.45 -1.14
C ALA A 170 -4.95 8.51 -2.19
N VAL A 171 -3.65 8.76 -2.37
CA VAL A 171 -3.12 9.68 -3.40
C VAL A 171 -3.42 9.16 -4.80
N THR A 172 -3.17 7.87 -5.07
CA THR A 172 -3.42 7.27 -6.39
C THR A 172 -4.90 7.40 -6.78
N TYR A 173 -5.83 7.13 -5.86
CA TYR A 173 -7.26 7.26 -6.13
C TYR A 173 -7.67 8.70 -6.47
N GLN A 174 -7.07 9.69 -5.81
CA GLN A 174 -7.28 11.11 -6.12
C GLN A 174 -6.80 11.48 -7.52
N GLU A 175 -5.63 11.02 -7.90
CA GLU A 175 -5.12 11.24 -9.26
C GLU A 175 -5.95 10.49 -10.32
N THR A 176 -6.37 9.24 -10.06
CA THR A 176 -7.23 8.48 -10.98
C THR A 176 -8.62 9.11 -11.13
N CYS A 177 -9.15 9.77 -10.10
CA CYS A 177 -10.38 10.55 -10.23
C CYS A 177 -10.19 11.65 -11.29
N LEU A 178 -9.07 12.38 -11.27
CA LEU A 178 -8.83 13.45 -12.22
C LEU A 178 -8.60 12.91 -13.64
N ASP A 179 -7.95 11.76 -13.79
CA ASP A 179 -7.81 11.11 -15.10
C ASP A 179 -9.15 10.68 -15.71
N ALA A 180 -10.17 10.44 -14.88
CA ALA A 180 -11.49 10.07 -15.38
C ALA A 180 -12.10 11.17 -16.27
N PHE A 181 -11.66 12.42 -16.11
CA PHE A 181 -12.10 13.56 -16.92
C PHE A 181 -11.29 13.75 -18.21
N GLU A 182 -10.34 12.87 -18.52
CA GLU A 182 -9.60 12.93 -19.78
C GLU A 182 -10.55 12.82 -20.98
N ASN A 183 -10.34 13.67 -21.99
CA ASN A 183 -11.22 13.80 -23.17
C ASN A 183 -12.68 14.18 -22.85
N THR A 184 -12.90 14.89 -21.74
CA THR A 184 -14.15 15.64 -21.50
C THR A 184 -14.04 17.06 -22.06
N THR A 185 -15.17 17.65 -22.40
CA THR A 185 -15.26 19.02 -22.95
C THR A 185 -15.84 20.03 -21.96
N SER A 186 -16.54 19.53 -20.94
CA SER A 186 -17.07 20.33 -19.83
C SER A 186 -15.97 20.83 -18.88
N ASP A 187 -16.31 21.85 -18.10
CA ASP A 187 -15.44 22.39 -17.06
C ASP A 187 -15.42 21.53 -15.77
N ALA A 188 -16.14 20.39 -15.76
CA ALA A 188 -16.25 19.52 -14.60
C ALA A 188 -14.89 19.01 -14.11
N GLY A 189 -13.99 18.65 -15.04
CA GLY A 189 -12.64 18.19 -14.71
C GLY A 189 -11.79 19.26 -14.04
N ASN A 190 -11.82 20.50 -14.54
CA ASN A 190 -11.10 21.63 -13.94
C ASN A 190 -11.63 21.95 -12.55
N LYS A 191 -12.96 22.03 -12.41
CA LYS A 191 -13.60 22.24 -11.10
C LYS A 191 -13.25 21.12 -10.13
N MET A 192 -13.24 19.87 -10.57
CA MET A 192 -12.88 18.75 -9.72
C MET A 192 -11.40 18.82 -9.28
N LYS A 193 -10.52 19.23 -10.19
CA LYS A 193 -9.11 19.47 -9.87
C LYS A 193 -8.94 20.55 -8.82
N GLU A 194 -9.62 21.68 -8.95
CA GLU A 194 -9.60 22.77 -7.95
C GLU A 194 -10.13 22.30 -6.59
N VAL A 195 -11.23 21.54 -6.61
CA VAL A 195 -11.87 21.01 -5.40
C VAL A 195 -10.97 20.02 -4.66
N LEU A 196 -10.27 19.14 -5.39
CA LEU A 196 -9.43 18.11 -4.80
C LEU A 196 -7.99 18.54 -4.54
N GLN A 197 -7.52 19.65 -5.12
CA GLN A 197 -6.12 20.08 -5.04
C GLN A 197 -5.61 20.11 -3.60
N THR A 198 -6.37 20.75 -2.71
CA THR A 198 -5.97 20.86 -1.32
C THR A 198 -5.96 19.50 -0.60
N ALA A 199 -6.90 18.60 -0.92
CA ALA A 199 -6.91 17.24 -0.37
C ALA A 199 -5.70 16.43 -0.86
N MET A 200 -5.32 16.60 -2.14
CA MET A 200 -4.12 15.97 -2.72
C MET A 200 -2.83 16.46 -2.08
N HIS A 201 -2.69 17.77 -1.86
CA HIS A 201 -1.53 18.33 -1.17
C HIS A 201 -1.39 17.75 0.24
N MET A 202 -2.50 17.69 1.00
CA MET A 202 -2.51 17.12 2.35
C MET A 202 -2.22 15.61 2.35
N SER A 203 -2.72 14.87 1.36
CA SER A 203 -2.45 13.44 1.20
C SER A 203 -0.96 13.18 0.91
N SER A 204 -0.37 13.98 0.03
CA SER A 204 1.08 13.96 -0.27
C SER A 204 1.91 14.28 0.97
N ASN A 205 1.53 15.32 1.72
CA ASN A 205 2.18 15.68 2.99
C ASN A 205 2.10 14.55 4.02
N GLY A 206 0.94 13.91 4.15
CA GLY A 206 0.74 12.76 5.04
C GLY A 206 1.68 11.60 4.71
N LEU A 207 1.81 11.26 3.42
CA LEU A 207 2.75 10.22 2.97
C LEU A 207 4.21 10.61 3.24
N ALA A 208 4.60 11.86 2.99
CA ALA A 208 5.95 12.37 3.25
C ALA A 208 6.32 12.28 4.74
N ILE A 209 5.39 12.66 5.63
CA ILE A 209 5.56 12.55 7.09
C ILE A 209 5.82 11.09 7.49
N ILE A 210 4.98 10.16 7.05
CA ILE A 210 5.14 8.73 7.38
C ILE A 210 6.44 8.17 6.78
N ASN A 211 6.83 8.61 5.58
CA ASN A 211 8.06 8.17 4.96
C ASN A 211 9.29 8.61 5.77
N GLU A 212 9.31 9.86 6.22
CA GLU A 212 10.41 10.38 7.04
C GLU A 212 10.46 9.72 8.42
N LEU A 213 9.31 9.48 9.04
CA LEU A 213 9.23 8.73 10.30
C LEU A 213 9.78 7.31 10.17
N SER A 214 9.47 6.64 9.06
CA SER A 214 10.00 5.30 8.78
C SER A 214 11.52 5.32 8.55
N LYS A 215 12.04 6.26 7.75
CA LYS A 215 13.50 6.42 7.58
C LYS A 215 14.21 6.67 8.92
N THR A 216 13.62 7.54 9.73
CA THR A 216 14.13 7.87 11.07
C THR A 216 14.11 6.64 11.97
N PHE A 217 13.01 5.91 12.02
CA PHE A 217 12.93 4.69 12.81
C PHE A 217 13.96 3.63 12.38
N THR A 218 14.20 3.49 11.07
CA THR A 218 15.24 2.60 10.54
C THR A 218 16.66 3.10 10.84
N SER A 219 16.89 4.41 10.94
CA SER A 219 18.21 4.97 11.28
C SER A 219 18.49 4.94 12.79
N PHE A 220 17.45 5.06 13.63
CA PHE A 220 17.53 4.91 15.08
C PHE A 220 17.57 3.45 15.55
N HIS A 221 17.26 2.49 14.66
CA HIS A 221 17.80 1.14 14.77
C HIS A 221 19.32 1.17 14.55
N ILE A 222 20.02 1.74 15.54
CA ILE A 222 21.38 1.38 15.90
C ILE A 222 21.33 -0.16 16.01
N THR A 223 21.92 -0.83 15.04
CA THR A 223 22.39 -2.21 15.17
C THR A 223 22.82 -2.41 16.62
N LYS A 224 22.16 -3.29 17.37
CA LYS A 224 22.62 -3.66 18.72
C LYS A 224 24.14 -3.83 18.69
N PRO A 225 24.95 -2.96 19.33
CA PRO A 225 26.34 -3.27 19.61
C PRO A 225 26.34 -3.70 21.08
N VAL A 226 25.91 -4.93 21.35
CA VAL A 226 26.22 -5.53 22.66
C VAL A 226 27.53 -6.29 22.50
N SER A 227 28.59 -5.59 22.89
CA SER A 227 29.91 -6.14 23.18
C SER A 227 29.81 -7.28 24.22
N ARG A 228 30.60 -8.33 24.01
CA ARG A 228 30.95 -9.40 24.96
C ARG A 228 29.78 -10.10 25.65
N ARG A 229 29.21 -11.10 24.96
CA ARG A 229 28.80 -12.33 25.64
C ARG A 229 29.83 -13.40 25.30
N LEU A 230 30.61 -13.78 26.31
CA LEU A 230 31.45 -14.98 26.32
C LEU A 230 30.61 -16.18 25.85
N LEU A 231 31.27 -17.08 25.10
CA LEU A 231 30.79 -18.41 24.71
C LEU A 231 29.78 -18.96 25.73
N GLN A 232 28.50 -18.90 25.37
CA GLN A 232 27.44 -19.59 26.08
C GLN A 232 26.45 -20.04 25.02
N ASP A 233 26.66 -21.30 24.63
CA ASP A 233 25.83 -22.27 23.91
C ASP A 233 24.82 -21.72 22.91
N ALA A 234 25.09 -22.04 21.65
CA ALA A 234 24.27 -21.81 20.49
C ALA A 234 23.05 -22.76 20.42
N ASP A 235 22.36 -22.97 21.54
CA ASP A 235 21.21 -23.88 21.63
C ASP A 235 19.88 -23.23 22.08
N ASP A 236 19.82 -21.92 22.36
CA ASP A 236 18.58 -21.28 22.89
C ASP A 236 18.12 -20.00 22.13
N LEU A 237 18.32 -19.96 20.81
CA LEU A 237 17.48 -19.12 19.93
C LEU A 237 16.49 -20.06 19.24
N PRO A 238 15.16 -19.86 19.33
CA PRO A 238 14.21 -20.73 18.65
C PRO A 238 14.40 -20.57 17.14
N VAL A 239 15.16 -21.50 16.56
CA VAL A 239 15.23 -21.73 15.13
C VAL A 239 13.88 -22.32 14.76
N LEU A 240 12.96 -21.47 14.28
CA LEU A 240 11.71 -21.90 13.67
C LEU A 240 12.04 -22.82 12.48
N GLY A 241 11.92 -24.14 12.69
CA GLY A 241 12.10 -25.13 11.63
C GLY A 241 12.74 -26.47 12.01
N HIS A 242 13.17 -26.69 13.24
CA HIS A 242 13.56 -28.03 13.70
C HIS A 242 13.14 -28.28 15.14
N ASP A 243 11.85 -28.56 15.32
CA ASP A 243 11.34 -29.51 16.29
C ASP A 243 9.94 -29.94 15.82
N ASN A 244 9.51 -31.15 16.18
CA ASN A 244 8.36 -31.84 15.60
C ASN A 244 6.98 -31.26 15.97
N ASP A 245 6.88 -29.98 16.34
CA ASP A 245 5.61 -29.28 16.60
C ASP A 245 5.38 -28.18 15.56
N VAL A 246 4.40 -28.41 14.68
CA VAL A 246 4.20 -27.66 13.42
C VAL A 246 3.07 -26.62 13.52
N ASP A 247 2.90 -25.96 14.67
CA ASP A 247 1.65 -25.25 15.00
C ASP A 247 1.80 -23.85 15.63
N GLU A 248 2.82 -23.04 15.30
CA GLU A 248 2.80 -21.61 15.66
C GLU A 248 2.82 -20.71 14.41
N PHE A 249 1.70 -20.02 14.19
CA PHE A 249 1.39 -19.14 13.05
C PHE A 249 1.20 -17.68 13.56
N PRO A 250 1.36 -16.65 12.71
CA PRO A 250 1.12 -15.26 13.10
C PRO A 250 -0.32 -15.01 13.59
N GLU A 251 -0.52 -14.16 14.61
CA GLU A 251 -1.84 -13.90 15.24
C GLU A 251 -2.94 -13.38 14.29
N TRP A 252 -2.59 -12.79 13.14
CA TRP A 252 -3.56 -12.32 12.13
C TRP A 252 -3.95 -13.42 11.13
N VAL A 253 -3.31 -14.59 11.19
CA VAL A 253 -3.72 -15.81 10.47
C VAL A 253 -4.65 -16.60 11.39
N GLU A 254 -5.91 -16.20 11.46
CA GLU A 254 -6.88 -16.75 12.42
C GLU A 254 -7.31 -18.22 12.17
N ASP A 255 -6.91 -18.86 11.04
CA ASP A 255 -7.31 -20.25 10.72
C ASP A 255 -6.20 -21.06 10.04
N HIS A 256 -5.46 -21.81 10.86
CA HIS A 256 -4.33 -22.69 10.50
C HIS A 256 -4.73 -23.93 9.68
N VAL A 257 -6.04 -24.24 9.58
CA VAL A 257 -6.55 -25.49 9.01
C VAL A 257 -7.14 -25.29 7.62
N GLY A 258 -7.87 -24.19 7.40
CA GLY A 258 -8.49 -23.88 6.10
C GLY A 258 -7.46 -23.61 5.00
N VAL A 259 -6.41 -22.87 5.32
CA VAL A 259 -5.37 -22.43 4.37
C VAL A 259 -4.42 -23.57 4.01
N ARG A 260 -4.07 -24.42 5.01
CA ARG A 260 -3.23 -25.63 4.85
C ARG A 260 -3.91 -26.72 4.01
N ARG A 261 -5.24 -26.78 3.99
CA ARG A 261 -6.05 -27.79 3.27
C ARG A 261 -6.18 -27.50 1.78
N LEU A 262 -6.06 -26.23 1.36
CA LEU A 262 -6.32 -25.81 -0.02
C LEU A 262 -5.36 -26.40 -1.06
N LEU A 263 -4.10 -26.71 -0.68
CA LEU A 263 -3.10 -27.17 -1.65
C LEU A 263 -2.33 -28.44 -1.26
N LYS A 264 -2.66 -29.07 -0.12
CA LYS A 264 -2.37 -30.49 0.12
C LYS A 264 -3.36 -31.44 -0.56
N MET A 265 -4.40 -30.93 -1.23
CA MET A 265 -5.48 -31.73 -1.78
C MET A 265 -5.26 -32.07 -3.25
N ASN A 266 -4.99 -33.36 -3.52
CA ASN A 266 -5.15 -33.95 -4.84
C ASN A 266 -6.53 -33.57 -5.42
N SER A 267 -6.54 -33.23 -6.70
CA SER A 267 -7.56 -32.55 -7.52
C SER A 267 -8.92 -33.25 -7.67
N ARG A 268 -9.51 -33.83 -6.61
CA ARG A 268 -10.81 -34.52 -6.70
C ARG A 268 -11.84 -34.28 -5.59
N LYS A 269 -11.60 -33.39 -4.60
CA LYS A 269 -12.66 -33.03 -3.63
C LYS A 269 -12.32 -31.77 -2.84
N PHE A 270 -12.40 -30.61 -3.49
CA PHE A 270 -12.55 -29.36 -2.73
C PHE A 270 -14.04 -29.16 -2.44
N MET A 271 -14.39 -28.83 -1.19
CA MET A 271 -15.75 -28.37 -0.89
C MET A 271 -15.84 -26.91 -1.33
N ALA A 272 -16.28 -26.70 -2.57
CA ALA A 272 -16.68 -25.38 -3.02
C ALA A 272 -17.86 -24.89 -2.18
N HIS A 273 -17.82 -23.63 -1.75
CA HIS A 273 -18.95 -23.00 -1.06
C HIS A 273 -20.03 -22.62 -2.07
N ALA A 274 -19.61 -22.27 -3.30
CA ALA A 274 -20.49 -22.02 -4.44
C ALA A 274 -19.91 -22.67 -5.70
N ILE A 275 -20.76 -23.31 -6.49
CA ILE A 275 -20.42 -23.86 -7.81
C ILE A 275 -21.14 -23.03 -8.88
N VAL A 276 -20.38 -22.48 -9.80
CA VAL A 276 -20.86 -21.76 -10.98
C VAL A 276 -20.71 -22.66 -12.20
N ALA A 277 -21.80 -22.91 -12.90
CA ALA A 277 -21.80 -23.73 -14.11
C ALA A 277 -22.85 -23.22 -15.11
N LYS A 278 -22.41 -22.91 -16.34
CA LYS A 278 -23.31 -22.44 -17.42
C LYS A 278 -24.35 -23.46 -17.85
N ASP A 279 -24.05 -24.75 -17.71
CA ASP A 279 -24.94 -25.86 -18.06
C ASP A 279 -26.04 -26.12 -17.03
N GLY A 280 -26.07 -25.35 -15.93
CA GLY A 280 -27.03 -25.53 -14.84
C GLY A 280 -26.66 -26.64 -13.85
N SER A 281 -25.50 -27.28 -13.99
CA SER A 281 -25.04 -28.35 -13.08
C SER A 281 -24.44 -27.85 -11.76
N GLY A 282 -24.44 -26.52 -11.54
CA GLY A 282 -23.92 -25.83 -10.36
C GLY A 282 -25.02 -25.18 -9.52
N ASN A 283 -24.62 -24.46 -8.47
CA ASN A 283 -25.55 -23.65 -7.66
C ASN A 283 -25.99 -22.37 -8.39
N PHE A 284 -25.11 -21.82 -9.23
CA PHE A 284 -25.33 -20.57 -9.98
C PHE A 284 -24.92 -20.73 -11.45
N THR A 285 -25.52 -19.92 -12.32
CA THR A 285 -25.13 -19.84 -13.75
C THR A 285 -24.15 -18.70 -14.03
N THR A 286 -24.05 -17.72 -13.13
CA THR A 286 -23.17 -16.55 -13.23
C THR A 286 -22.27 -16.42 -12.00
N ILE A 287 -21.10 -15.81 -12.18
CA ILE A 287 -20.16 -15.55 -11.09
C ILE A 287 -20.68 -14.41 -10.21
N THR A 288 -21.30 -13.40 -10.80
CA THR A 288 -21.89 -12.28 -10.06
C THR A 288 -22.99 -12.73 -9.08
N ASP A 289 -23.79 -13.74 -9.44
CA ASP A 289 -24.79 -14.28 -8.50
C ASP A 289 -24.14 -15.10 -7.37
N ALA A 290 -23.07 -15.84 -7.67
CA ALA A 290 -22.31 -16.55 -6.63
C ALA A 290 -21.68 -15.57 -5.63
N LEU A 291 -21.19 -14.41 -6.09
CA LEU A 291 -20.60 -13.39 -5.22
C LEU A 291 -21.60 -12.78 -4.20
N LYS A 292 -22.90 -12.72 -4.53
CA LYS A 292 -23.93 -12.24 -3.59
C LYS A 292 -24.04 -13.11 -2.33
N ASN A 293 -23.55 -14.34 -2.39
CA ASN A 293 -23.57 -15.29 -1.27
C ASN A 293 -22.29 -15.24 -0.43
N VAL A 294 -21.32 -14.38 -0.78
CA VAL A 294 -20.10 -14.17 0.02
C VAL A 294 -20.47 -13.37 1.27
N PRO A 295 -20.17 -13.87 2.49
CA PRO A 295 -20.39 -13.10 3.71
C PRO A 295 -19.57 -11.80 3.72
N LYS A 296 -20.15 -10.71 4.22
CA LYS A 296 -19.41 -9.44 4.40
C LYS A 296 -18.34 -9.60 5.48
N LYS A 297 -17.14 -9.07 5.23
CA LYS A 297 -15.95 -9.13 6.10
C LYS A 297 -15.66 -10.57 6.57
N ASN A 298 -15.80 -11.51 5.64
CA ASN A 298 -15.55 -12.91 5.89
C ASN A 298 -14.11 -13.14 6.37
N GLN A 299 -13.95 -13.91 7.44
CA GLN A 299 -12.63 -14.25 7.99
C GLN A 299 -12.06 -15.55 7.43
N LYS A 300 -12.87 -16.33 6.68
CA LYS A 300 -12.48 -17.64 6.15
C LYS A 300 -12.51 -17.66 4.62
N PRO A 301 -11.69 -18.48 3.94
CA PRO A 301 -11.75 -18.62 2.49
C PRO A 301 -13.14 -19.02 1.99
N PHE A 302 -13.76 -18.19 1.14
CA PHE A 302 -14.98 -18.52 0.40
C PHE A 302 -14.62 -18.95 -1.02
N ILE A 303 -14.72 -20.25 -1.27
CA ILE A 303 -14.25 -20.87 -2.52
C ILE A 303 -15.41 -20.93 -3.51
N ILE A 304 -15.24 -20.26 -4.66
CA ILE A 304 -16.15 -20.32 -5.81
C ILE A 304 -15.50 -21.18 -6.90
N TRP A 305 -16.11 -22.32 -7.18
CA TRP A 305 -15.73 -23.18 -8.31
C TRP A 305 -16.42 -22.68 -9.57
N ILE A 306 -15.64 -22.31 -10.58
CA ILE A 306 -16.15 -21.88 -11.88
C ILE A 306 -15.85 -23.00 -12.90
N LYS A 307 -16.88 -23.77 -13.25
CA LYS A 307 -16.74 -24.87 -14.21
C LYS A 307 -16.35 -24.38 -15.59
N GLU A 308 -15.90 -25.29 -16.44
CA GLU A 308 -15.54 -24.99 -17.83
C GLU A 308 -16.64 -24.22 -18.56
N GLY A 309 -16.24 -23.25 -19.37
CA GLY A 309 -17.14 -22.33 -20.04
C GLY A 309 -16.52 -20.96 -20.28
N VAL A 310 -17.14 -20.23 -21.21
CA VAL A 310 -16.81 -18.82 -21.49
C VAL A 310 -17.89 -17.94 -20.86
N TYR A 311 -17.55 -17.26 -19.77
CA TYR A 311 -18.42 -16.39 -18.99
C TYR A 311 -18.24 -14.96 -19.47
N ASN A 312 -19.23 -14.44 -20.23
CA ASN A 312 -19.26 -13.06 -20.68
C ASN A 312 -20.00 -12.22 -19.64
N GLU A 313 -19.28 -11.79 -18.61
CA GLU A 313 -19.80 -11.04 -17.47
C GLU A 313 -18.71 -10.12 -16.88
N PHE A 314 -19.15 -9.07 -16.19
CA PHE A 314 -18.26 -8.15 -15.48
C PHE A 314 -18.38 -8.42 -13.99
N VAL A 315 -17.30 -8.94 -13.40
CA VAL A 315 -17.25 -9.42 -12.03
C VAL A 315 -16.51 -8.41 -11.16
N GLU A 316 -17.18 -7.90 -10.12
CA GLU A 316 -16.61 -6.97 -9.16
C GLU A 316 -16.57 -7.60 -7.77
N VAL A 317 -15.36 -7.76 -7.22
CA VAL A 317 -15.17 -8.22 -5.84
C VAL A 317 -14.98 -7.00 -4.96
N SER A 318 -16.08 -6.55 -4.33
CA SER A 318 -16.04 -5.38 -3.44
C SER A 318 -15.10 -5.59 -2.25
N ARG A 319 -14.57 -4.52 -1.65
CA ARG A 319 -13.71 -4.61 -0.45
C ARG A 319 -14.35 -5.31 0.75
N SER A 320 -15.69 -5.34 0.79
CA SER A 320 -16.43 -6.05 1.84
C SER A 320 -16.38 -7.57 1.68
N MET A 321 -16.03 -8.08 0.50
CA MET A 321 -15.92 -9.51 0.19
C MET A 321 -14.47 -9.97 0.40
N THR A 322 -14.09 -10.18 1.66
CA THR A 322 -12.74 -10.65 2.02
C THR A 322 -12.60 -12.17 1.86
N HIS A 323 -11.38 -12.63 1.58
CA HIS A 323 -11.02 -14.05 1.46
C HIS A 323 -11.79 -14.84 0.37
N VAL A 324 -12.13 -14.21 -0.76
CA VAL A 324 -12.75 -14.91 -1.90
C VAL A 324 -11.68 -15.62 -2.75
N VAL A 325 -11.94 -16.87 -3.12
CA VAL A 325 -11.04 -17.67 -3.97
C VAL A 325 -11.82 -18.18 -5.18
N PHE A 326 -11.35 -17.84 -6.40
CA PHE A 326 -11.89 -18.40 -7.64
C PHE A 326 -11.02 -19.57 -8.11
N VAL A 327 -11.66 -20.70 -8.41
CA VAL A 327 -10.98 -21.89 -8.96
C VAL A 327 -11.69 -22.30 -10.23
N GLY A 328 -10.96 -22.35 -11.35
CA GLY A 328 -11.48 -22.82 -12.64
C GLY A 328 -11.11 -24.29 -12.92
N ASP A 329 -11.83 -24.94 -13.84
CA ASP A 329 -11.50 -26.29 -14.35
C ASP A 329 -10.19 -26.34 -15.17
N GLY A 330 -9.61 -25.18 -15.45
CA GLY A 330 -8.31 -25.01 -16.07
C GLY A 330 -8.23 -23.69 -16.84
N SER A 331 -7.03 -23.13 -16.96
CA SER A 331 -6.80 -21.83 -17.60
C SER A 331 -7.25 -21.75 -19.07
N LYS A 332 -7.33 -22.89 -19.77
CA LYS A 332 -7.84 -22.98 -21.15
C LYS A 332 -9.34 -23.31 -21.25
N LYS A 333 -9.96 -23.75 -20.14
CA LYS A 333 -11.34 -24.27 -20.11
C LYS A 333 -12.32 -23.27 -19.51
N THR A 334 -11.92 -22.58 -18.46
CA THR A 334 -12.73 -21.59 -17.76
C THR A 334 -12.20 -20.21 -18.10
N ARG A 335 -13.01 -19.40 -18.80
CA ARG A 335 -12.62 -18.06 -19.26
C ARG A 335 -13.68 -17.04 -18.85
N ILE A 336 -13.28 -15.97 -18.17
CA ILE A 336 -14.11 -14.79 -17.93
C ILE A 336 -13.72 -13.75 -18.97
N THR A 337 -14.68 -13.14 -19.65
CA THR A 337 -14.45 -12.22 -20.76
C THR A 337 -15.41 -11.05 -20.73
N GLY A 338 -15.00 -9.94 -21.33
CA GLY A 338 -15.81 -8.74 -21.51
C GLY A 338 -15.12 -7.81 -22.52
N SER A 339 -15.84 -6.79 -22.97
CA SER A 339 -15.41 -5.89 -24.06
C SER A 339 -15.58 -4.40 -23.75
N LYS A 340 -15.80 -4.03 -22.47
CA LYS A 340 -15.82 -2.62 -22.06
C LYS A 340 -14.47 -1.97 -22.40
N ASN A 341 -14.52 -0.76 -22.93
CA ASN A 341 -13.34 -0.02 -23.33
C ASN A 341 -13.59 1.49 -23.27
N PHE A 342 -12.49 2.25 -23.29
CA PHE A 342 -12.53 3.71 -23.19
C PHE A 342 -13.18 4.40 -24.40
N ILE A 343 -13.03 3.83 -25.61
CA ILE A 343 -13.55 4.42 -26.84
C ILE A 343 -15.09 4.48 -26.79
N ASP A 344 -15.72 3.46 -26.23
CA ASP A 344 -17.17 3.39 -26.03
C ASP A 344 -17.68 4.30 -24.89
N GLY A 345 -16.81 5.12 -24.29
CA GLY A 345 -17.17 6.11 -23.28
C GLY A 345 -17.14 5.60 -21.83
N ILE A 346 -16.66 4.38 -21.59
CA ILE A 346 -16.49 3.83 -20.25
C ILE A 346 -15.11 4.24 -19.69
N ASN A 347 -15.07 4.85 -18.50
CA ASN A 347 -13.78 5.18 -17.88
C ASN A 347 -12.91 3.94 -17.68
N THR A 348 -11.60 4.05 -17.93
CA THR A 348 -10.62 2.95 -17.87
C THR A 348 -10.73 2.14 -16.58
N TYR A 349 -10.97 2.80 -15.44
CA TYR A 349 -11.17 2.16 -14.13
C TYR A 349 -12.28 1.08 -14.16
N ASN A 350 -13.34 1.29 -14.94
CA ASN A 350 -14.54 0.44 -15.03
C ASN A 350 -14.51 -0.56 -16.20
N THR A 351 -13.38 -0.68 -16.91
CA THR A 351 -13.28 -1.54 -18.11
C THR A 351 -12.93 -3.00 -17.81
N ALA A 352 -12.41 -3.29 -16.62
CA ALA A 352 -11.96 -4.62 -16.25
C ALA A 352 -13.11 -5.65 -16.26
N SER A 353 -12.87 -6.84 -16.85
CA SER A 353 -13.81 -7.97 -16.76
C SER A 353 -13.85 -8.58 -15.36
N VAL A 354 -12.72 -8.51 -14.64
CA VAL A 354 -12.61 -8.85 -13.21
C VAL A 354 -11.81 -7.74 -12.54
N GLY A 355 -12.44 -7.00 -11.63
CA GLY A 355 -11.83 -5.86 -10.93
C GLY A 355 -11.45 -6.19 -9.49
N MET A 356 -10.17 -6.01 -9.14
CA MET A 356 -9.66 -5.96 -7.77
C MET A 356 -8.66 -4.80 -7.68
N TYR A 357 -8.94 -3.79 -6.86
CA TYR A 357 -8.17 -2.55 -6.87
C TYR A 357 -7.38 -2.37 -5.59
N GLN A 358 -6.05 -2.38 -5.71
CA GLN A 358 -5.15 -1.89 -4.66
C GLN A 358 -4.00 -1.10 -5.30
N PRO A 359 -3.74 0.11 -4.82
CA PRO A 359 -2.60 0.91 -5.24
C PRO A 359 -1.32 0.39 -4.60
N SER A 360 -0.32 0.08 -5.42
CA SER A 360 0.93 -0.54 -5.00
C SER A 360 2.08 -0.28 -5.98
N GLY A 361 3.23 -0.93 -5.74
CA GLY A 361 4.28 -1.11 -6.75
C GLY A 361 4.09 -2.43 -7.50
N ILE A 362 4.78 -2.56 -8.64
CA ILE A 362 4.84 -3.78 -9.45
C ILE A 362 6.23 -4.40 -9.30
N VAL A 363 6.30 -5.69 -8.93
CA VAL A 363 7.55 -6.46 -8.95
C VAL A 363 7.37 -7.63 -9.91
N ILE A 364 8.19 -7.68 -10.95
CA ILE A 364 8.27 -8.80 -11.89
C ILE A 364 9.51 -9.60 -11.53
N GLN A 365 9.31 -10.77 -10.95
CA GLN A 365 10.39 -11.65 -10.51
C GLN A 365 10.33 -12.99 -11.23
N GLY A 366 11.48 -13.42 -11.74
CA GLY A 366 11.61 -14.70 -12.41
C GLY A 366 10.90 -14.74 -13.76
N GLY A 367 10.79 -15.93 -14.34
CA GLY A 367 10.15 -16.11 -15.65
C GLY A 367 10.90 -15.43 -16.79
N ALA A 368 10.14 -15.01 -17.82
CA ALA A 368 10.67 -14.42 -19.05
C ALA A 368 9.71 -13.39 -19.67
N ILE A 369 10.26 -12.23 -20.08
CA ILE A 369 9.63 -11.23 -20.93
C ILE A 369 10.07 -11.53 -22.36
N VAL A 370 9.16 -12.03 -23.19
CA VAL A 370 9.44 -12.47 -24.56
C VAL A 370 8.40 -11.95 -25.53
N SER A 371 8.75 -11.93 -26.82
CA SER A 371 7.81 -11.56 -27.88
C SER A 371 6.80 -12.66 -28.11
N ASP A 372 5.54 -12.27 -28.34
CA ASP A 372 4.58 -13.13 -29.01
C ASP A 372 5.10 -13.46 -30.44
N PRO A 373 4.87 -14.69 -30.97
CA PRO A 373 5.30 -15.06 -32.32
C PRO A 373 4.83 -14.10 -33.41
N ASN A 374 3.63 -13.50 -33.28
CA ASN A 374 3.11 -12.55 -34.27
C ASN A 374 3.71 -11.15 -34.14
N TYR A 375 4.19 -10.80 -32.94
CA TYR A 375 4.85 -9.52 -32.67
C TYR A 375 6.34 -9.56 -33.04
N TYR A 376 6.99 -10.73 -32.91
CA TYR A 376 8.43 -10.88 -33.12
C TYR A 376 8.94 -10.28 -34.46
N PRO A 377 8.26 -10.46 -35.61
CA PRO A 377 8.72 -9.91 -36.89
C PRO A 377 8.78 -8.37 -36.93
N VAL A 378 8.00 -7.68 -36.10
CA VAL A 378 7.83 -6.22 -36.11
C VAL A 378 8.35 -5.55 -34.83
N ARG A 379 9.02 -6.30 -33.95
CA ARG A 379 9.42 -5.85 -32.60
C ARG A 379 10.41 -4.68 -32.55
N PHE A 380 11.08 -4.39 -33.67
CA PHE A 380 12.00 -3.25 -33.78
C PHE A 380 11.36 -2.01 -34.40
N ASP A 381 10.28 -2.19 -35.17
CA ASP A 381 9.48 -1.10 -35.71
C ASP A 381 8.46 -0.62 -34.67
N ASN A 382 7.76 -1.58 -34.06
CA ASN A 382 6.87 -1.35 -32.93
C ASN A 382 7.69 -1.52 -31.66
N LYS A 383 8.10 -0.42 -31.04
CA LYS A 383 9.02 -0.44 -29.90
C LYS A 383 8.34 -0.88 -28.60
N ALA A 384 8.99 -1.73 -27.82
CA ALA A 384 8.57 -2.12 -26.48
C ALA A 384 9.53 -1.61 -25.39
N TYR A 385 8.96 -1.22 -24.25
CA TYR A 385 9.68 -0.72 -23.08
C TYR A 385 9.21 -1.46 -21.82
N LEU A 386 10.04 -1.49 -20.79
CA LEU A 386 9.75 -2.14 -19.51
C LEU A 386 8.63 -1.43 -18.74
N ALA A 387 8.69 -0.10 -18.66
CA ALA A 387 7.70 0.69 -17.94
C ALA A 387 7.68 2.17 -18.39
N ARG A 388 6.60 2.87 -18.02
CA ARG A 388 6.43 4.32 -18.16
C ARG A 388 5.77 4.90 -16.90
N PRO A 389 6.30 5.97 -16.29
CA PRO A 389 5.84 6.45 -14.99
C PRO A 389 4.56 7.28 -15.10
N TRP A 390 3.42 6.60 -15.19
CA TRP A 390 2.11 7.24 -15.31
C TRP A 390 1.85 8.24 -14.16
N LYS A 391 2.12 7.81 -12.92
CA LYS A 391 1.91 8.61 -11.71
C LYS A 391 3.20 9.03 -11.03
N ASN A 392 3.11 10.07 -10.21
CA ASN A 392 4.21 10.48 -9.34
C ASN A 392 4.58 9.29 -8.43
N PHE A 393 5.88 9.06 -8.21
CA PHE A 393 6.38 7.90 -7.44
C PHE A 393 6.05 6.52 -8.04
N SER A 394 5.75 6.43 -9.35
CA SER A 394 5.58 5.14 -10.05
C SER A 394 6.73 4.18 -9.74
N ARG A 395 6.41 2.94 -9.36
CA ARG A 395 7.40 1.98 -8.85
C ARG A 395 7.25 0.62 -9.51
N THR A 396 8.29 0.22 -10.25
CA THR A 396 8.36 -1.05 -10.97
C THR A 396 9.76 -1.63 -10.85
N ILE A 397 9.87 -2.87 -10.39
CA ILE A 397 11.16 -3.55 -10.21
C ILE A 397 11.15 -4.87 -11.00
N PHE A 398 12.24 -5.13 -11.73
CA PHE A 398 12.47 -6.36 -12.48
C PHE A 398 13.63 -7.15 -11.86
N LEU A 399 13.36 -8.34 -11.33
CA LEU A 399 14.30 -9.15 -10.57
C LEU A 399 14.47 -10.53 -11.20
N ASP A 400 15.70 -11.02 -11.36
CA ASP A 400 16.00 -12.41 -11.76
C ASP A 400 15.25 -12.86 -13.04
N THR A 401 14.92 -11.94 -13.93
CA THR A 401 14.01 -12.14 -15.07
C THR A 401 14.80 -12.29 -16.37
N TYR A 402 14.38 -13.19 -17.26
CA TYR A 402 14.89 -13.22 -18.63
C TYR A 402 14.20 -12.15 -19.48
N ILE A 403 14.95 -11.28 -20.14
CA ILE A 403 14.44 -10.20 -20.99
C ILE A 403 14.92 -10.45 -22.43
N GLY A 404 13.96 -10.71 -23.32
CA GLY A 404 14.21 -10.87 -24.76
C GLY A 404 14.64 -9.57 -25.43
N ASP A 405 15.00 -9.65 -26.71
CA ASP A 405 15.58 -8.55 -27.49
C ASP A 405 14.56 -7.48 -27.92
N LEU A 406 13.27 -7.69 -27.63
CA LEU A 406 12.19 -6.75 -27.94
C LEU A 406 12.27 -5.44 -27.15
N ILE A 407 12.88 -5.47 -25.96
CA ILE A 407 12.96 -4.31 -25.09
C ILE A 407 14.03 -3.36 -25.62
N GLN A 408 13.62 -2.12 -25.86
CA GLN A 408 14.53 -1.09 -26.38
C GLN A 408 15.69 -0.83 -25.40
N PRO A 409 16.90 -0.47 -25.88
CA PRO A 409 18.06 -0.26 -25.03
C PRO A 409 17.86 0.82 -23.95
N GLU A 410 17.03 1.83 -24.21
CA GLU A 410 16.61 2.86 -23.26
C GLU A 410 15.90 2.27 -22.02
N GLY A 411 15.26 1.10 -22.19
CA GLY A 411 14.55 0.33 -21.18
C GLY A 411 13.21 0.93 -20.78
N TYR A 412 13.16 2.22 -20.51
CA TYR A 412 11.98 2.94 -20.02
C TYR A 412 11.57 4.06 -20.97
N MET A 413 10.26 4.31 -21.05
CA MET A 413 9.69 5.37 -21.86
C MET A 413 9.09 6.45 -20.95
N PRO A 414 9.38 7.74 -21.17
CA PRO A 414 8.86 8.79 -20.31
C PRO A 414 7.33 8.86 -20.47
N TRP A 415 6.63 9.13 -19.37
CA TRP A 415 5.28 9.67 -19.49
C TRP A 415 5.39 11.12 -19.95
N GLN A 416 4.47 11.59 -20.78
CA GLN A 416 4.51 12.94 -21.33
C GLN A 416 3.24 13.69 -20.94
N THR A 417 3.39 14.98 -20.63
CA THR A 417 2.25 15.91 -20.61
C THR A 417 1.68 16.09 -22.03
N ASP A 418 0.52 16.74 -22.13
CA ASP A 418 -0.07 17.18 -23.41
C ASP A 418 0.87 18.05 -24.25
N LYS A 419 1.90 18.65 -23.62
CA LYS A 419 2.94 19.46 -24.28
C LYS A 419 4.17 18.65 -24.69
N GLY A 420 4.13 17.32 -24.56
CA GLY A 420 5.24 16.42 -24.86
C GLY A 420 6.38 16.42 -23.83
N LEU A 421 6.24 17.18 -22.73
CA LEU A 421 7.28 17.26 -21.69
C LEU A 421 7.28 15.99 -20.84
N PRO A 422 8.45 15.35 -20.62
CA PRO A 422 8.58 14.22 -19.70
C PRO A 422 8.11 14.57 -18.29
N THR A 423 7.39 13.65 -17.64
CA THR A 423 6.97 13.79 -16.23
C THR A 423 7.39 12.57 -15.41
N ASN A 424 7.45 12.77 -14.09
CA ASN A 424 7.66 11.72 -13.09
C ASN A 424 9.00 10.96 -13.18
N THR A 425 9.94 11.42 -14.03
CA THR A 425 11.26 10.79 -14.21
C THR A 425 12.19 10.98 -13.02
N GLU A 426 11.98 12.05 -12.25
CA GLU A 426 12.77 12.35 -11.05
C GLU A 426 12.33 11.53 -9.83
N THR A 427 11.03 11.25 -9.75
CA THR A 427 10.37 10.70 -8.57
C THR A 427 10.01 9.23 -8.70
N CYS A 428 9.99 8.66 -9.92
CA CYS A 428 9.77 7.22 -10.08
C CYS A 428 10.85 6.38 -9.37
N PHE A 429 10.56 5.10 -9.17
CA PHE A 429 11.49 4.13 -8.63
C PHE A 429 11.50 2.90 -9.54
N TYR A 430 12.39 2.91 -10.53
CA TYR A 430 12.59 1.81 -11.45
C TYR A 430 13.94 1.15 -11.23
N ALA A 431 13.95 -0.18 -11.21
CA ALA A 431 15.16 -0.93 -10.97
C ALA A 431 15.16 -2.28 -11.71
N GLU A 432 16.33 -2.69 -12.14
CA GLU A 432 16.63 -3.98 -12.76
C GLU A 432 17.75 -4.65 -11.97
N VAL A 433 17.55 -5.90 -11.53
CA VAL A 433 18.55 -6.64 -10.74
C VAL A 433 18.64 -8.08 -11.22
N ASN A 434 19.85 -8.55 -11.53
CA ASN A 434 20.14 -9.93 -11.94
C ASN A 434 19.31 -10.43 -13.14
N ASN A 435 18.87 -9.50 -14.01
CA ASN A 435 18.19 -9.86 -15.24
C ASN A 435 19.19 -10.44 -16.25
N ARG A 436 18.70 -11.31 -17.12
CA ARG A 436 19.48 -12.01 -18.13
C ARG A 436 18.83 -11.90 -19.51
N GLY A 437 19.58 -12.18 -20.56
CA GLY A 437 19.08 -12.16 -21.94
C GLY A 437 19.48 -10.90 -22.71
N PRO A 438 19.19 -10.86 -24.02
CA PRO A 438 19.67 -9.77 -24.88
C PRO A 438 19.06 -8.40 -24.56
N GLY A 439 17.87 -8.33 -23.96
CA GLY A 439 17.24 -7.08 -23.57
C GLY A 439 17.66 -6.55 -22.19
N SER A 440 18.53 -7.25 -21.46
CA SER A 440 18.91 -6.89 -20.09
C SER A 440 20.17 -6.02 -20.00
N ASP A 441 20.74 -5.57 -21.11
CA ASP A 441 21.90 -4.66 -21.11
C ASP A 441 21.51 -3.28 -20.55
N LEU A 442 22.20 -2.86 -19.49
CA LEU A 442 21.95 -1.61 -18.79
C LEU A 442 22.71 -0.41 -19.37
N ALA A 443 23.68 -0.63 -20.27
CA ALA A 443 24.61 0.40 -20.72
C ALA A 443 23.89 1.65 -21.29
N LYS A 444 22.83 1.41 -22.08
CA LYS A 444 22.06 2.44 -22.79
C LYS A 444 20.76 2.84 -22.08
N ARG A 445 20.51 2.35 -20.86
CA ARG A 445 19.33 2.76 -20.09
C ARG A 445 19.32 4.26 -19.85
N VAL A 446 18.12 4.83 -19.87
CA VAL A 446 17.90 6.25 -19.52
C VAL A 446 18.52 6.59 -18.16
N LYS A 447 19.07 7.80 -18.04
CA LYS A 447 19.78 8.26 -16.83
C LYS A 447 18.89 9.10 -15.90
N TRP A 448 17.61 8.75 -15.80
CA TRP A 448 16.69 9.48 -14.93
C TRP A 448 17.05 9.27 -13.46
N GLN A 449 16.85 10.30 -12.64
CA GLN A 449 17.06 10.18 -11.18
C GLN A 449 16.20 9.08 -10.57
N GLY A 450 15.01 8.81 -11.12
CA GLY A 450 14.12 7.74 -10.65
C GLY A 450 14.52 6.32 -11.07
N VAL A 451 15.48 6.17 -11.99
CA VAL A 451 16.09 4.87 -12.30
C VAL A 451 17.19 4.60 -11.28
N LYS A 452 16.98 3.58 -10.45
CA LYS A 452 17.84 3.24 -9.32
C LYS A 452 18.73 2.05 -9.68
N ASN A 453 20.01 2.19 -9.39
CA ASN A 453 20.93 1.07 -9.39
C ASN A 453 20.92 0.43 -7.99
N LEU A 454 20.22 -0.69 -7.85
CA LEU A 454 20.11 -1.37 -6.56
C LEU A 454 21.23 -2.39 -6.41
N THR A 455 21.82 -2.44 -5.22
CA THR A 455 22.71 -3.55 -4.86
C THR A 455 21.88 -4.82 -4.64
N PRO A 456 22.45 -6.03 -4.81
CA PRO A 456 21.76 -7.27 -4.50
C PRO A 456 21.21 -7.33 -3.07
N GLN A 457 21.83 -6.63 -2.11
CA GLN A 457 21.35 -6.52 -0.73
C GLN A 457 20.06 -5.70 -0.65
N ILE A 458 20.01 -4.51 -1.26
CA ILE A 458 18.80 -3.67 -1.27
C ILE A 458 17.69 -4.34 -2.08
N ALA A 459 18.05 -5.08 -3.13
CA ALA A 459 17.09 -5.85 -3.93
C ALA A 459 16.30 -6.86 -3.08
N THR A 460 16.83 -7.30 -1.93
CA THR A 460 16.12 -8.24 -1.05
C THR A 460 14.83 -7.68 -0.46
N ASP A 461 14.72 -6.36 -0.32
CA ASP A 461 13.51 -5.70 0.18
C ASP A 461 12.34 -5.79 -0.81
N PHE A 462 12.64 -6.11 -2.07
CA PHE A 462 11.65 -6.32 -3.13
C PHE A 462 11.32 -7.80 -3.36
N TYR A 463 11.96 -8.73 -2.65
CA TYR A 463 11.55 -10.13 -2.70
C TYR A 463 10.24 -10.35 -1.93
N PRO A 464 9.48 -11.40 -2.29
CA PRO A 464 8.16 -11.65 -1.72
C PRO A 464 8.05 -11.65 -0.20
N SER A 465 9.02 -12.24 0.50
CA SER A 465 9.04 -12.28 1.98
C SER A 465 9.10 -10.92 2.65
N ARG A 466 9.69 -9.92 1.99
CA ARG A 466 9.82 -8.55 2.53
C ARG A 466 8.83 -7.59 1.91
N PHE A 467 8.60 -7.67 0.60
CA PHE A 467 7.81 -6.67 -0.12
C PHE A 467 6.32 -6.73 0.21
N PHE A 468 5.77 -7.93 0.38
CA PHE A 468 4.36 -8.14 0.71
C PHE A 468 4.15 -9.22 1.78
N HIS A 469 5.20 -9.51 2.56
CA HIS A 469 5.18 -10.52 3.62
C HIS A 469 4.62 -11.85 3.08
N GLY A 470 5.14 -12.36 1.97
CA GLY A 470 4.59 -13.57 1.34
C GLY A 470 4.74 -14.83 2.22
N ASP A 471 5.72 -14.89 3.11
CA ASP A 471 5.92 -16.02 4.02
C ASP A 471 4.78 -16.19 5.03
N ASP A 472 4.16 -15.06 5.33
CA ASP A 472 3.13 -14.84 6.32
C ASP A 472 1.77 -15.41 5.86
N TRP A 473 1.44 -15.30 4.56
CA TRP A 473 0.15 -15.77 4.00
C TRP A 473 0.26 -16.72 2.80
N ILE A 474 1.31 -16.69 1.98
CA ILE A 474 1.42 -17.58 0.81
C ILE A 474 1.89 -18.97 1.24
N ARG A 475 2.92 -19.08 2.10
CA ARG A 475 3.41 -20.40 2.55
C ARG A 475 2.29 -21.22 3.17
N VAL A 476 1.44 -20.58 3.97
CA VAL A 476 0.31 -21.25 4.63
C VAL A 476 -0.73 -21.76 3.63
N THR A 477 -0.83 -21.16 2.43
CA THR A 477 -1.72 -21.65 1.35
C THR A 477 -1.17 -22.92 0.71
N ASN A 478 0.14 -23.17 0.78
CA ASN A 478 0.93 -24.11 -0.04
C ASN A 478 0.88 -23.85 -1.56
N ILE A 479 0.65 -22.59 -1.99
CA ILE A 479 0.94 -22.20 -3.38
C ILE A 479 2.45 -22.35 -3.55
N PRO A 480 2.95 -23.05 -4.59
CA PRO A 480 4.37 -23.10 -4.87
C PRO A 480 4.93 -21.67 -4.94
N TYR A 481 5.87 -21.38 -4.06
CA TYR A 481 6.29 -20.02 -3.79
C TYR A 481 7.76 -20.00 -3.37
N SER A 482 8.50 -19.01 -3.87
CA SER A 482 9.87 -18.73 -3.43
C SER A 482 9.88 -17.45 -2.62
N SER A 483 10.36 -17.56 -1.38
CA SER A 483 10.48 -16.45 -0.43
C SER A 483 11.44 -15.35 -0.87
N GLY A 484 12.36 -15.67 -1.80
CA GLY A 484 13.52 -14.86 -2.14
C GLY A 484 14.81 -15.37 -1.48
N LYS A 485 15.99 -15.00 -2.00
CA LYS A 485 17.27 -15.43 -1.43
C LYS A 485 17.49 -14.79 -0.06
N ASN A 486 17.59 -15.62 0.98
CA ASN A 486 18.12 -15.21 2.28
C ASN A 486 19.65 -15.05 2.11
N PRO A 487 20.28 -13.90 2.44
CA PRO A 487 21.73 -13.71 2.28
C PRO A 487 22.62 -14.59 3.18
N SER A 488 22.04 -15.51 3.96
CA SER A 488 22.75 -16.27 4.99
C SER A 488 22.70 -17.78 4.72
N LYS A 489 23.24 -18.22 3.59
CA LYS A 489 23.73 -19.60 3.39
C LYS A 489 24.88 -19.60 2.37
N HIS A 490 26.08 -19.29 2.86
CA HIS A 490 27.34 -19.78 2.29
C HIS A 490 28.19 -20.34 3.43
#